data_AF-A0AAP0RQ26-F1
#
_entry.id   AF-A0AAP0RQ26-F1
#
_cell.length_a   1.000
_cell.length_b   1.000
_cell.length_c   1.000
_cell.angle_alpha   90.00
_cell.angle_beta   90.00
_cell.angle_gamma   90.00
#
_symmetry.space_group_name_H-M   'P 1'
#
loop_
_entity.id
_entity.type
_entity.pdbx_description
1 polymer ?
#
loop_
_entity_poly.entity_id
_entity_poly.type
_entity_poly.pdbx_seq_one_letter_code
_entity_poly.pdbx_strand_id
1 'polypeptide(L)'
;MTDNSENDSLTSVDNSLQKLPEHLLIEIFIRVPVSEWAQISCVKKQWANLFRGECLWQAALVRTYPLAARAKRWPGPIPRGLSRRRYAALYVSKNIFSLDGDIDEIVGHTYLFLKEQLELSTMPPPSGILHGTIIDQFIACGKSRDVAHELASQIWLAVLDNLEENEHTFLLLKCLAQDGDVFLPYPYSRSIEVQRRVFEKLFTDFRDCFNHADYYDLLACAKNKFQPIPSTWLGY
;
A
#
# COMPACT_ATOMS: atom_id res chain seq x y z
N MET A 1 -25.78 -59.34 11.37
CA MET A 1 -25.09 -58.84 10.17
C MET A 1 -25.74 -57.53 9.81
N THR A 2 -25.12 -56.42 10.18
CA THR A 2 -25.45 -55.07 9.72
C THR A 2 -24.21 -54.22 9.97
N ASP A 3 -23.78 -53.59 8.89
CA ASP A 3 -22.47 -52.97 8.69
C ASP A 3 -22.25 -51.74 9.58
N ASN A 4 -21.09 -51.70 10.21
CA ASN A 4 -20.61 -50.57 11.02
C ASN A 4 -19.31 -49.97 10.41
N SER A 5 -19.10 -50.13 9.11
CA SER A 5 -17.85 -49.81 8.42
C SER A 5 -17.79 -48.42 7.78
N GLU A 6 -18.83 -47.58 7.87
CA GLU A 6 -18.86 -46.29 7.17
C GLU A 6 -18.37 -45.09 8.01
N ASN A 7 -18.29 -45.21 9.34
CA ASN A 7 -17.94 -44.07 10.21
C ASN A 7 -16.45 -43.87 10.51
N ASP A 8 -15.58 -44.85 10.23
CA ASP A 8 -14.13 -44.73 10.48
C ASP A 8 -13.36 -44.03 9.34
N SER A 9 -14.02 -43.79 8.19
CA SER A 9 -13.36 -43.15 7.04
C SER A 9 -13.38 -41.61 7.11
N LEU A 10 -14.38 -41.01 7.77
CA LEU A 10 -14.53 -39.55 7.83
C LEU A 10 -13.61 -38.88 8.87
N THR A 11 -13.18 -39.60 9.90
CA THR A 11 -12.30 -39.07 10.96
C THR A 11 -10.80 -39.21 10.64
N SER A 12 -10.46 -39.99 9.61
CA SER A 12 -9.07 -40.26 9.20
C SER A 12 -8.42 -39.10 8.44
N VAL A 13 -9.21 -38.35 7.66
CA VAL A 13 -8.70 -37.29 6.78
C VAL A 13 -8.22 -36.07 7.57
N ASP A 14 -8.86 -35.76 8.70
CA ASP A 14 -8.59 -34.57 9.54
C ASP A 14 -7.20 -34.54 10.21
N ASN A 15 -6.50 -35.68 10.24
CA ASN A 15 -5.17 -35.79 10.86
C ASN A 15 -4.02 -35.91 9.86
N SER A 16 -4.29 -35.98 8.56
CA SER A 16 -3.26 -36.20 7.53
C SER A 16 -2.34 -34.98 7.36
N LEU A 17 -2.91 -33.78 7.23
CA LEU A 17 -2.16 -32.52 7.12
C LEU A 17 -1.38 -32.18 8.40
N GLN A 18 -1.83 -32.66 9.57
CA GLN A 18 -1.17 -32.36 10.84
C GLN A 18 0.19 -33.06 11.00
N LYS A 19 0.40 -34.18 10.31
CA LYS A 19 1.64 -34.97 10.39
C LYS A 19 2.69 -34.48 9.40
N LEU A 20 2.36 -33.55 8.52
CA LEU A 20 3.29 -33.07 7.51
C LEU A 20 4.38 -32.17 8.14
N PRO A 21 5.64 -32.35 7.73
CA PRO A 21 6.70 -31.40 8.02
C PRO A 21 6.38 -29.97 7.54
N GLU A 22 6.90 -28.97 8.25
CA GLU A 22 6.62 -27.55 7.97
C GLU A 22 6.96 -27.13 6.54
N HIS A 23 8.05 -27.65 5.96
CA HIS A 23 8.44 -27.31 4.59
C HIS A 23 7.40 -27.80 3.54
N LEU A 24 6.74 -28.94 3.78
CA LEU A 24 5.67 -29.41 2.91
C LEU A 24 4.40 -28.59 3.09
N LEU A 25 4.07 -28.21 4.33
CA LEU A 25 2.96 -27.29 4.60
C LEU A 25 3.16 -25.93 3.92
N ILE A 26 4.36 -25.37 4.00
CA ILE A 26 4.71 -24.14 3.29
C ILE A 26 4.51 -24.31 1.78
N GLU A 27 5.04 -25.37 1.18
CA GLU A 27 4.90 -25.60 -0.27
C GLU A 27 3.43 -25.77 -0.70
N ILE A 28 2.59 -26.38 0.14
CA ILE A 28 1.15 -26.47 -0.09
C ILE A 28 0.52 -25.07 -0.01
N PHE A 29 0.77 -24.32 1.07
CA PHE A 29 0.14 -23.02 1.30
C PHE A 29 0.51 -21.98 0.24
N ILE A 30 1.77 -21.92 -0.20
CA ILE A 30 2.18 -20.93 -1.22
C ILE A 30 1.62 -21.21 -2.63
N ARG A 31 0.96 -22.36 -2.83
CA ARG A 31 0.24 -22.69 -4.06
C ARG A 31 -1.22 -22.25 -4.04
N VAL A 32 -1.76 -21.97 -2.86
CA VAL A 32 -3.12 -21.45 -2.69
C VAL A 32 -3.12 -19.94 -2.99
N PRO A 33 -4.19 -19.36 -3.56
CA PRO A 33 -4.31 -17.92 -3.76
C PRO A 33 -4.09 -17.11 -2.47
N VAL A 34 -3.39 -15.98 -2.57
CA VAL A 34 -3.04 -15.11 -1.42
C VAL A 34 -4.28 -14.62 -0.68
N SER A 35 -5.41 -14.45 -1.37
CA SER A 35 -6.70 -14.07 -0.78
C SER A 35 -7.18 -15.02 0.31
N GLU A 36 -6.78 -16.30 0.27
CA GLU A 36 -7.19 -17.32 1.24
C GLU A 36 -6.21 -17.45 2.41
N TRP A 37 -5.02 -16.84 2.32
CA TRP A 37 -3.95 -17.04 3.31
C TRP A 37 -4.32 -16.56 4.70
N ALA A 38 -5.11 -15.48 4.79
CA ALA A 38 -5.62 -15.00 6.07
C ALA A 38 -6.48 -16.07 6.75
N GLN A 39 -7.39 -16.71 6.01
CA GLN A 39 -8.26 -17.77 6.53
C GLN A 39 -7.45 -19.01 6.92
N ILE A 40 -6.50 -19.45 6.08
CA ILE A 40 -5.62 -20.58 6.38
C ILE A 40 -4.82 -20.31 7.67
N SER A 41 -4.28 -19.10 7.82
CA SER A 41 -3.51 -18.74 9.02
C SER A 41 -4.33 -18.83 10.31
N CYS A 42 -5.64 -18.68 10.23
CA CYS A 42 -6.55 -18.73 11.38
C CYS A 42 -6.98 -20.16 11.78
N VAL A 43 -6.74 -21.18 10.94
CA VAL A 43 -7.18 -22.56 11.21
C VAL A 43 -6.48 -23.15 12.43
N LYS A 44 -5.18 -22.90 12.60
CA LYS A 44 -4.39 -23.47 13.70
C LYS A 44 -3.24 -22.55 14.09
N LYS A 45 -2.90 -22.51 15.38
CA LYS A 45 -1.76 -21.73 15.91
C LYS A 45 -0.43 -22.07 15.22
N GLN A 46 -0.19 -23.35 14.91
CA GLN A 46 1.01 -23.77 14.18
C GLN A 46 1.07 -23.12 12.80
N TRP A 47 -0.04 -23.07 12.07
CA TRP A 47 -0.09 -22.48 10.73
C TRP A 47 0.06 -20.97 10.81
N ALA A 48 -0.59 -20.32 11.78
CA ALA A 48 -0.38 -18.89 12.07
C ALA A 48 1.11 -18.57 12.27
N ASN A 49 1.85 -19.43 12.98
CA ASN A 49 3.30 -19.26 13.19
C ASN A 49 4.09 -19.36 11.87
N LEU A 50 3.71 -20.28 10.96
CA LEU A 50 4.33 -20.36 9.63
C LEU A 50 4.13 -19.08 8.83
N PHE A 51 2.92 -18.49 8.84
CA PHE A 51 2.63 -17.21 8.18
C PHE A 51 3.30 -16.00 8.82
N ARG A 52 3.80 -16.12 10.06
CA ARG A 52 4.65 -15.09 10.70
C ARG A 52 6.13 -15.29 10.39
N GLY A 53 6.53 -16.49 10.00
CA GLY A 53 7.92 -16.87 9.77
C GLY A 53 8.44 -16.45 8.39
N GLU A 54 9.73 -16.17 8.32
CA GLU A 54 10.39 -15.70 7.09
C GLU A 54 10.43 -16.78 5.98
N CYS A 55 10.55 -18.06 6.35
CA CYS A 55 10.66 -19.16 5.40
C CYS A 55 9.48 -19.25 4.42
N LEU A 56 8.26 -19.04 4.91
CA LEU A 56 7.06 -19.08 4.08
C LEU A 56 7.07 -17.93 3.06
N TRP A 57 7.34 -16.71 3.52
CA TRP A 57 7.36 -15.54 2.66
C TRP A 57 8.52 -15.55 1.67
N GLN A 58 9.69 -16.06 2.06
CA GLN A 58 10.82 -16.23 1.15
C GLN A 58 10.50 -17.26 0.07
N ALA A 59 9.88 -18.39 0.42
CA ALA A 59 9.45 -19.40 -0.55
C ALA A 59 8.38 -18.84 -1.51
N ALA A 60 7.41 -18.10 -0.99
CA ALA A 60 6.41 -17.39 -1.78
C ALA A 60 7.03 -16.37 -2.74
N LEU A 61 7.99 -15.57 -2.28
CA LEU A 61 8.66 -14.56 -3.09
C LEU A 61 9.44 -15.20 -4.23
N VAL A 62 10.21 -16.25 -3.96
CA VAL A 62 10.99 -16.97 -4.99
C VAL A 62 10.05 -17.61 -6.02
N ARG A 63 8.91 -18.15 -5.58
CA ARG A 63 7.93 -18.78 -6.46
C ARG A 63 7.20 -17.78 -7.35
N THR A 64 6.68 -16.69 -6.78
CA THR A 64 5.84 -15.72 -7.51
C THR A 64 6.66 -14.70 -8.28
N TYR A 65 7.83 -14.31 -7.76
CA TYR A 65 8.67 -13.24 -8.31
C TYR A 65 10.15 -13.66 -8.40
N PRO A 66 10.49 -14.70 -9.18
CA PRO A 66 11.83 -15.29 -9.22
C PRO A 66 12.93 -14.32 -9.68
N LEU A 67 12.57 -13.33 -10.49
CA LEU A 67 13.51 -12.31 -11.00
C LEU A 67 13.78 -11.21 -9.96
N ALA A 68 12.77 -10.80 -9.18
CA ALA A 68 12.90 -9.77 -8.14
C ALA A 68 13.77 -10.22 -6.94
N ALA A 69 13.88 -11.53 -6.71
CA ALA A 69 14.74 -12.10 -5.68
C ALA A 69 16.24 -11.79 -5.89
N ARG A 70 16.66 -11.41 -7.11
CA ARG A 70 18.09 -11.34 -7.49
C ARG A 70 18.76 -9.97 -7.27
N ALA A 71 17.99 -8.90 -7.04
CA ALA A 71 18.56 -7.56 -6.86
C ALA A 71 19.26 -7.42 -5.48
N LYS A 72 20.57 -7.17 -5.47
CA LYS A 72 21.40 -7.14 -4.24
C LYS A 72 21.60 -5.75 -3.60
N ARG A 73 21.37 -4.64 -4.32
CA ARG A 73 21.60 -3.29 -3.78
C ARG A 73 20.27 -2.57 -3.60
N TRP A 74 20.00 -2.12 -2.38
CA TRP A 74 18.85 -1.30 -2.02
C TRP A 74 19.32 0.03 -1.43
N PRO A 75 19.65 1.01 -2.27
CA PRO A 75 20.04 2.34 -1.80
C PRO A 75 18.79 3.16 -1.42
N GLY A 76 19.00 4.27 -0.71
CA GLY A 76 17.94 5.22 -0.37
C GLY A 76 17.39 5.10 1.05
N PRO A 77 16.50 6.04 1.46
CA PRO A 77 16.02 6.16 2.83
C PRO A 77 14.89 5.19 3.20
N ILE A 78 14.15 4.63 2.24
CA ILE A 78 13.03 3.72 2.51
C ILE A 78 13.58 2.29 2.61
N PRO A 79 13.42 1.57 3.72
CA PRO A 79 13.98 0.24 3.88
C PRO A 79 13.22 -0.81 3.05
N ARG A 80 13.96 -1.75 2.45
CA ARG A 80 13.39 -2.89 1.71
C ARG A 80 12.63 -3.89 2.59
N GLY A 81 12.97 -3.96 3.88
CA GLY A 81 12.42 -4.95 4.79
C GLY A 81 12.73 -6.42 4.41
N LEU A 82 12.02 -7.32 5.08
CA LEU A 82 12.12 -8.79 4.92
C LEU A 82 11.14 -9.32 3.85
N SER A 83 11.15 -10.63 3.61
CA SER A 83 10.41 -11.27 2.51
C SER A 83 8.93 -10.94 2.50
N ARG A 84 8.28 -10.85 3.66
CA ARG A 84 6.86 -10.45 3.74
C ARG A 84 6.63 -9.05 3.17
N ARG A 85 7.44 -8.07 3.58
CA ARG A 85 7.34 -6.68 3.12
C ARG A 85 7.63 -6.58 1.63
N ARG A 86 8.63 -7.34 1.16
CA ARG A 86 8.99 -7.43 -0.26
C ARG A 86 7.90 -8.07 -1.11
N TYR A 87 7.29 -9.16 -0.63
CA TYR A 87 6.17 -9.81 -1.29
C TYR A 87 4.99 -8.85 -1.44
N ALA A 88 4.64 -8.13 -0.36
CA ALA A 88 3.59 -7.13 -0.40
C ALA A 88 3.90 -5.99 -1.39
N ALA A 89 5.14 -5.49 -1.41
CA ALA A 89 5.55 -4.45 -2.36
C ALA A 89 5.43 -4.92 -3.82
N LEU A 90 5.88 -6.14 -4.14
CA LEU A 90 5.76 -6.69 -5.49
C LEU A 90 4.30 -6.92 -5.88
N TYR A 91 3.49 -7.40 -4.93
CA TYR A 91 2.05 -7.56 -5.12
C TYR A 91 1.36 -6.23 -5.42
N VAL A 92 1.65 -5.17 -4.65
CA VAL A 92 1.14 -3.82 -4.91
C VAL A 92 1.59 -3.31 -6.26
N SER A 93 2.89 -3.43 -6.58
CA SER A 93 3.44 -2.96 -7.86
C SER A 93 2.75 -3.60 -9.05
N LYS A 94 2.47 -4.91 -8.96
CA LYS A 94 1.79 -5.67 -10.01
C LYS A 94 0.31 -5.31 -10.14
N ASN A 95 -0.42 -5.18 -9.03
CA ASN A 95 -1.88 -5.06 -9.06
C ASN A 95 -2.39 -3.62 -9.08
N ILE A 96 -1.60 -2.65 -8.61
CA ILE A 96 -2.00 -1.24 -8.56
C ILE A 96 -1.40 -0.44 -9.72
N PHE A 97 -0.13 -0.66 -10.06
CA PHE A 97 0.59 0.22 -10.99
C PHE A 97 0.71 -0.31 -12.41
N SER A 98 0.25 -1.54 -12.71
CA SER A 98 0.27 -2.19 -14.03
C SER A 98 1.47 -1.77 -14.90
N LEU A 99 2.67 -1.78 -14.34
CA LEU A 99 3.87 -1.30 -15.04
C LEU A 99 4.24 -2.36 -16.08
N ASP A 100 4.18 -2.00 -17.37
CA ASP A 100 4.46 -2.85 -18.54
C ASP A 100 5.95 -3.26 -18.71
N GLY A 101 6.68 -3.47 -17.60
CA GLY A 101 8.12 -3.79 -17.58
C GLY A 101 8.55 -4.66 -16.38
N ASP A 102 9.86 -4.71 -16.12
CA ASP A 102 10.41 -5.32 -14.90
C ASP A 102 9.70 -4.73 -13.67
N ILE A 103 9.03 -5.57 -12.88
CA ILE A 103 8.28 -5.15 -11.69
C ILE A 103 9.22 -4.38 -10.77
N ASP A 104 9.01 -3.07 -10.68
CA ASP A 104 9.88 -2.21 -9.90
C ASP A 104 9.50 -2.32 -8.42
N GLU A 105 10.16 -3.23 -7.70
CA GLU A 105 9.97 -3.48 -6.27
C GLU A 105 9.97 -2.16 -5.46
N ILE A 106 10.72 -1.15 -5.91
CA ILE A 106 10.78 0.18 -5.30
C ILE A 106 9.45 0.92 -5.28
N VAL A 107 8.63 0.78 -6.32
CA VAL A 107 7.35 1.50 -6.44
C VAL A 107 6.41 0.99 -5.36
N GLY A 108 6.30 -0.33 -5.23
CA GLY A 108 5.49 -0.95 -4.19
C GLY A 108 6.01 -0.68 -2.78
N HIS A 109 7.33 -0.63 -2.57
CA HIS A 109 7.88 -0.29 -1.26
C HIS A 109 7.54 1.14 -0.85
N THR A 110 7.65 2.06 -1.81
CA THR A 110 7.37 3.48 -1.65
C THR A 110 5.87 3.72 -1.43
N TYR A 111 5.00 3.03 -2.16
CA TYR A 111 3.55 3.04 -1.92
C TYR A 111 3.22 2.62 -0.49
N LEU A 112 3.72 1.45 -0.08
CA LEU A 112 3.43 0.93 1.26
C LEU A 112 4.01 1.83 2.34
N PHE A 113 5.19 2.41 2.13
CA PHE A 113 5.78 3.38 3.06
C PHE A 113 4.87 4.59 3.22
N LEU A 114 4.45 5.21 2.11
CA LEU A 114 3.59 6.39 2.17
C LEU A 114 2.25 6.06 2.82
N LYS A 115 1.62 4.95 2.44
CA LYS A 115 0.37 4.49 3.03
C LYS A 115 0.50 4.26 4.55
N GLU A 116 1.54 3.56 4.99
CA GLU A 116 1.85 3.33 6.42
C GLU A 116 2.03 4.67 7.17
N GLN A 117 2.74 5.64 6.59
CA GLN A 117 2.94 6.96 7.23
C GLN A 117 1.64 7.74 7.38
N LEU A 118 0.72 7.63 6.42
CA LEU A 118 -0.55 8.36 6.42
C LEU A 118 -1.62 7.69 7.31
N GLU A 119 -1.69 6.35 7.32
CA GLU A 119 -2.73 5.61 8.05
C GLU A 119 -2.37 5.29 9.50
N LEU A 120 -1.09 4.98 9.79
CA LEU A 120 -0.69 4.47 11.11
C LEU A 120 -0.05 5.53 12.01
N SER A 121 0.40 6.65 11.44
CA SER A 121 1.04 7.69 12.24
C SER A 121 -0.03 8.57 12.90
N THR A 122 -0.02 8.63 14.23
CA THR A 122 -0.84 9.60 14.99
C THR A 122 -0.43 11.04 14.74
N MET A 123 0.81 11.25 14.26
CA MET A 123 1.33 12.52 13.78
C MET A 123 2.21 12.26 12.56
N PRO A 124 1.64 12.18 11.34
CA PRO A 124 2.43 11.96 10.14
C PRO A 124 3.45 13.10 9.97
N PRO A 125 4.66 12.80 9.46
CA PRO A 125 5.59 13.84 9.05
C PRO A 125 4.92 14.79 8.04
N PRO A 126 5.34 16.07 7.99
CA PRO A 126 4.87 17.01 6.98
C PRO A 126 4.96 16.42 5.57
N SER A 127 3.95 16.72 4.73
CA SER A 127 3.84 16.09 3.40
C SER A 127 5.05 16.33 2.50
N GLY A 128 5.73 17.47 2.66
CA GLY A 128 6.98 17.78 1.97
C GLY A 128 8.13 16.85 2.35
N ILE A 129 8.23 16.42 3.62
CA ILE A 129 9.25 15.46 4.07
C ILE A 129 8.96 14.08 3.48
N LEU A 130 7.69 13.66 3.51
CA LEU A 130 7.27 12.39 2.92
C LEU A 130 7.56 12.36 1.42
N HIS A 131 7.17 13.42 0.70
CA HIS A 131 7.43 13.53 -0.74
C HIS A 131 8.94 13.56 -1.04
N GLY A 132 9.73 14.34 -0.29
CA GLY A 132 11.18 14.39 -0.47
C GLY A 132 11.86 13.05 -0.21
N THR A 133 11.41 12.29 0.79
CA THR A 133 11.90 10.94 1.07
C THR A 133 11.66 9.99 -0.10
N ILE A 134 10.48 10.09 -0.73
CA ILE A 134 10.13 9.31 -1.92
C ILE A 134 11.02 9.68 -3.10
N ILE A 135 11.22 10.98 -3.35
CA ILE A 135 12.11 11.48 -4.40
C ILE A 135 13.54 10.96 -4.20
N ASP A 136 14.09 11.11 -2.99
CA ASP A 136 15.43 10.67 -2.66
C ASP A 136 15.59 9.15 -2.82
N GLN A 137 14.54 8.36 -2.54
CA GLN A 137 14.53 6.93 -2.77
C GLN A 137 14.69 6.58 -4.25
N PHE A 138 13.93 7.22 -5.13
CA PHE A 138 14.03 6.97 -6.58
C PHE A 138 15.36 7.43 -7.16
N ILE A 139 15.85 8.60 -6.76
CA ILE A 139 17.15 9.12 -7.19
C ILE A 139 18.29 8.20 -6.74
N ALA A 140 18.25 7.74 -5.48
CA ALA A 140 19.26 6.80 -4.95
C ALA A 140 19.27 5.47 -5.73
N CYS A 141 18.11 5.05 -6.24
CA CYS A 141 17.97 3.89 -7.13
C CYS A 141 18.27 4.18 -8.61
N GLY A 142 18.81 5.36 -8.93
CA GLY A 142 19.32 5.72 -10.26
C GLY A 142 18.27 6.27 -11.23
N LYS A 143 17.07 6.62 -10.76
CA LYS A 143 16.08 7.31 -11.60
C LYS A 143 16.47 8.78 -11.79
N SER A 144 16.12 9.35 -12.94
CA SER A 144 16.24 10.80 -13.15
C SER A 144 15.27 11.57 -12.24
N ARG A 145 15.51 12.87 -12.06
CA ARG A 145 14.61 13.74 -11.29
C ARG A 145 13.19 13.74 -11.85
N ASP A 146 13.07 13.71 -13.17
CA ASP A 146 11.76 13.73 -13.85
C ASP A 146 10.98 12.43 -13.63
N VAL A 147 11.64 11.29 -13.81
CA VAL A 147 11.05 9.97 -13.57
C VAL A 147 10.72 9.79 -12.08
N ALA A 148 11.58 10.26 -11.18
CA ALA A 148 11.33 10.23 -9.74
C ALA A 148 10.06 11.02 -9.37
N HIS A 149 9.91 12.23 -9.93
CA HIS A 149 8.74 13.08 -9.70
C HIS A 149 7.45 12.45 -10.25
N GLU A 150 7.51 11.89 -11.46
CA GLU A 150 6.36 11.22 -12.08
C GLU A 150 5.92 10.00 -11.27
N LEU A 151 6.84 9.10 -10.92
CA LEU A 151 6.55 7.93 -10.09
C LEU A 151 6.04 8.33 -8.70
N ALA A 152 6.64 9.35 -8.07
CA ALA A 152 6.17 9.88 -6.81
C ALA A 152 4.72 10.39 -6.92
N SER A 153 4.39 11.10 -8.00
CA SER A 153 3.04 11.61 -8.25
C SER A 153 2.03 10.47 -8.42
N GLN A 154 2.35 9.46 -9.22
CA GLN A 154 1.52 8.27 -9.39
C GLN A 154 1.29 7.54 -8.07
N ILE A 155 2.34 7.40 -7.25
CA ILE A 155 2.23 6.76 -5.94
C ILE A 155 1.35 7.55 -4.99
N TRP A 156 1.51 8.87 -4.93
CA TRP A 156 0.65 9.73 -4.11
C TRP A 156 -0.82 9.58 -4.49
N LEU A 157 -1.14 9.63 -5.78
CA LEU A 157 -2.51 9.44 -6.28
C LEU A 157 -3.05 8.07 -5.87
N ALA A 158 -2.28 7.01 -6.13
CA ALA A 158 -2.68 5.65 -5.78
C ALA A 158 -2.88 5.46 -4.27
N VAL A 159 -2.05 6.07 -3.42
CA VAL A 159 -2.23 6.01 -1.97
C VAL A 159 -3.49 6.74 -1.56
N LEU A 160 -3.71 7.98 -2.03
CA LEU A 160 -4.90 8.78 -1.72
C LEU A 160 -6.19 8.05 -2.11
N ASP A 161 -6.19 7.36 -3.25
CA ASP A 161 -7.32 6.58 -3.75
C ASP A 161 -7.63 5.33 -2.90
N ASN A 162 -6.66 4.85 -2.13
CA ASN A 162 -6.75 3.60 -1.37
C ASN A 162 -6.64 3.82 0.15
N LEU A 163 -6.78 5.07 0.62
CA LEU A 163 -6.95 5.37 2.05
C LEU A 163 -8.36 4.97 2.50
N GLU A 164 -8.47 4.47 3.73
CA GLU A 164 -9.76 4.17 4.34
C GLU A 164 -10.62 5.43 4.52
N GLU A 165 -11.93 5.33 4.28
CA GLU A 165 -12.87 6.44 4.47
C GLU A 165 -13.32 6.52 5.93
N ASN A 166 -12.50 7.18 6.76
CA ASN A 166 -12.75 7.37 8.18
C ASN A 166 -12.40 8.81 8.63
N GLU A 167 -12.73 9.14 9.89
CA GLU A 167 -12.50 10.48 10.46
C GLU A 167 -11.01 10.87 10.45
N HIS A 168 -10.12 9.90 10.68
CA HIS A 168 -8.68 10.12 10.62
C HIS A 168 -8.24 10.57 9.22
N THR A 169 -8.72 9.91 8.16
CA THR A 169 -8.45 10.29 6.78
C THR A 169 -9.00 11.68 6.45
N PHE A 170 -10.19 12.05 6.94
CA PHE A 170 -10.72 13.40 6.77
C PHE A 170 -9.78 14.46 7.35
N LEU A 171 -9.36 14.29 8.61
CA LEU A 171 -8.44 15.22 9.28
C LEU A 171 -7.09 15.27 8.57
N LEU A 172 -6.57 14.12 8.15
CA LEU A 172 -5.34 14.03 7.37
C LEU A 172 -5.44 14.83 6.07
N LEU A 173 -6.51 14.65 5.29
CA LEU A 173 -6.69 15.36 4.02
C LEU A 173 -6.82 16.87 4.24
N LYS A 174 -7.51 17.31 5.31
CA LYS A 174 -7.54 18.74 5.70
C LYS A 174 -6.13 19.28 5.95
N CYS A 175 -5.32 18.55 6.72
CA CYS A 175 -3.92 18.91 6.94
C CYS A 175 -3.13 18.96 5.63
N LEU A 176 -3.29 17.98 4.73
CA LEU A 176 -2.59 17.95 3.44
C LEU A 176 -3.00 19.10 2.49
N ALA A 177 -4.24 19.58 2.59
CA ALA A 177 -4.76 20.71 1.82
C ALA A 177 -4.27 22.05 2.37
N GLN A 178 -4.09 22.13 3.68
CA GLN A 178 -3.61 23.32 4.40
C GLN A 178 -2.08 23.41 4.49
N ASP A 179 -1.38 22.28 4.35
CA ASP A 179 0.06 22.21 4.11
C ASP A 179 0.35 23.08 2.89
N GLY A 180 0.79 24.32 3.16
CA GLY A 180 1.00 25.33 2.14
C GLY A 180 1.97 24.82 1.08
N ASP A 181 1.95 25.45 -0.09
CA ASP A 181 3.05 25.28 -1.04
C ASP A 181 4.29 25.96 -0.44
N VAL A 182 4.95 25.29 0.50
CA VAL A 182 6.35 25.55 0.77
C VAL A 182 7.00 25.37 -0.60
N PHE A 183 7.52 26.47 -1.16
CA PHE A 183 8.17 26.49 -2.47
C PHE A 183 9.43 25.62 -2.42
N LEU A 184 9.22 24.31 -2.46
CA LEU A 184 10.27 23.33 -2.61
C LEU A 184 10.67 23.33 -4.08
N PRO A 185 11.97 23.34 -4.39
CA PRO A 185 12.42 23.29 -5.77
C PRO A 185 11.98 21.96 -6.38
N TYR A 186 11.64 21.97 -7.66
CA TYR A 186 11.44 20.73 -8.42
C TYR A 186 12.64 19.78 -8.20
N PRO A 187 12.47 18.46 -8.00
CA PRO A 187 11.23 17.67 -8.00
C PRO A 187 10.59 17.49 -6.61
N TYR A 188 10.94 18.31 -5.61
CA TYR A 188 10.50 18.12 -4.23
C TYR A 188 9.13 18.73 -3.92
N SER A 189 8.53 19.45 -4.87
CA SER A 189 7.15 19.91 -4.79
C SER A 189 6.19 18.82 -5.30
N ARG A 190 5.09 18.60 -4.57
CA ARG A 190 4.01 17.70 -5.02
C ARG A 190 3.36 18.28 -6.28
N SER A 191 3.07 17.40 -7.24
CA SER A 191 2.39 17.77 -8.48
C SER A 191 1.00 18.35 -8.25
N ILE A 192 0.54 19.17 -9.19
CA ILE A 192 -0.77 19.82 -9.11
C ILE A 192 -1.90 18.80 -9.11
N GLU A 193 -1.71 17.65 -9.76
CA GLU A 193 -2.64 16.52 -9.79
C GLU A 193 -2.82 15.91 -8.40
N VAL A 194 -1.72 15.67 -7.67
CA VAL A 194 -1.77 15.16 -6.29
C VAL A 194 -2.48 16.13 -5.38
N GLN A 195 -2.15 17.43 -5.48
CA GLN A 195 -2.82 18.46 -4.69
C GLN A 195 -4.31 18.51 -5.01
N ARG A 196 -4.67 18.50 -6.29
CA ARG A 196 -6.07 18.51 -6.75
C ARG A 196 -6.83 17.29 -6.21
N ARG A 197 -6.22 16.11 -6.20
CA ARG A 197 -6.85 14.88 -5.72
C ARG A 197 -7.22 14.95 -4.23
N VAL A 198 -6.39 15.61 -3.41
CA VAL A 198 -6.70 15.85 -1.99
C VAL A 198 -7.99 16.67 -1.84
N PHE A 199 -8.10 17.78 -2.56
CA PHE A 199 -9.31 18.62 -2.53
C PHE A 199 -10.52 17.89 -3.10
N GLU A 200 -10.33 17.10 -4.15
CA GLU A 200 -11.40 16.31 -4.73
C GLU A 200 -11.99 15.33 -3.71
N LYS A 201 -11.16 14.50 -3.04
CA LYS A 201 -11.65 13.59 -1.99
C LYS A 201 -12.35 14.35 -0.85
N LEU A 202 -11.80 15.49 -0.42
CA LEU A 202 -12.43 16.32 0.60
C LEU A 202 -13.85 16.77 0.19
N PHE A 203 -14.02 17.33 -1.01
CA PHE A 203 -15.29 17.91 -1.45
C PHE A 203 -16.29 16.91 -2.03
N THR A 204 -15.87 15.66 -2.27
CA THR A 204 -16.72 14.59 -2.79
C THR A 204 -16.97 13.55 -1.69
N ASP A 205 -15.96 12.78 -1.32
CA ASP A 205 -16.07 11.66 -0.37
C ASP A 205 -16.39 12.13 1.07
N PHE A 206 -15.83 13.27 1.50
CA PHE A 206 -15.96 13.77 2.88
C PHE A 206 -16.79 15.06 3.03
N ARG A 207 -17.63 15.37 2.04
CA ARG A 207 -18.41 16.62 2.02
C ARG A 207 -19.20 16.85 3.31
N ASP A 208 -19.88 15.81 3.77
CA ASP A 208 -20.79 15.88 4.92
C ASP A 208 -20.05 15.98 6.26
N CYS A 209 -18.72 15.83 6.27
CA CYS A 209 -17.89 15.97 7.46
C CYS A 209 -17.52 17.44 7.75
N PHE A 210 -17.79 18.37 6.84
CA PHE A 210 -17.45 19.78 7.04
C PHE A 210 -18.45 20.51 7.93
N ASN A 211 -17.93 21.39 8.80
CA ASN A 211 -18.71 22.53 9.26
C ASN A 211 -18.65 23.66 8.22
N HIS A 212 -19.60 24.61 8.31
CA HIS A 212 -19.71 25.70 7.33
C HIS A 212 -18.43 26.53 7.19
N ALA A 213 -17.71 26.82 8.28
CA ALA A 213 -16.50 27.63 8.23
C ALA A 213 -15.36 26.91 7.50
N ASP A 214 -15.09 25.66 7.90
CA ASP A 214 -14.04 24.82 7.30
C ASP A 214 -14.24 24.64 5.79
N TYR A 215 -15.50 24.45 5.36
CA TYR A 215 -15.82 24.27 3.95
C TYR A 215 -15.42 25.49 3.12
N TYR A 216 -15.80 26.71 3.56
CA TYR A 216 -15.51 27.93 2.82
C TYR A 216 -14.02 28.28 2.84
N ASP A 217 -13.32 28.02 3.93
CA ASP A 217 -11.87 28.25 4.04
C ASP A 217 -11.10 27.36 3.06
N LEU A 218 -11.40 26.06 3.03
CA LEU A 218 -10.77 25.16 2.08
C LEU A 218 -11.18 25.45 0.64
N LEU A 219 -12.42 25.88 0.39
CA LEU A 219 -12.86 26.28 -0.94
C LEU A 219 -12.12 27.52 -1.43
N ALA A 220 -11.85 28.49 -0.54
CA ALA A 220 -11.04 29.66 -0.86
C ALA A 220 -9.59 29.26 -1.18
N CYS A 221 -8.98 28.37 -0.39
CA CYS A 221 -7.67 27.79 -0.70
C CYS A 221 -7.65 27.11 -2.08
N ALA A 222 -8.68 26.32 -2.38
CA ALA A 222 -8.84 25.67 -3.67
C ALA A 222 -8.97 26.69 -4.82
N LYS A 223 -9.70 27.79 -4.65
CA LYS A 223 -9.88 28.85 -5.67
C LYS A 223 -8.59 29.57 -6.01
N ASN A 224 -7.72 29.73 -5.01
CA ASN A 224 -6.43 30.36 -5.20
C ASN A 224 -5.46 29.44 -5.95
N LYS A 225 -5.56 28.11 -5.75
CA LYS A 225 -4.67 27.12 -6.36
C LYS A 225 -5.13 26.63 -7.73
N PHE A 226 -6.44 26.44 -7.92
CA PHE A 226 -7.01 25.82 -9.11
C PHE A 226 -8.03 26.76 -9.75
N GLN A 227 -7.77 27.15 -11.00
CA GLN A 227 -8.77 27.83 -11.82
C GLN A 227 -8.85 27.16 -13.20
N PRO A 228 -10.05 26.75 -13.64
CA PRO A 228 -11.33 26.79 -12.93
C PRO A 228 -11.44 25.70 -11.83
N ILE A 229 -12.35 25.91 -10.87
CA ILE A 229 -12.74 24.86 -9.90
C ILE A 229 -13.75 23.91 -10.56
N PRO A 230 -13.63 22.59 -10.34
CA PRO A 230 -14.65 21.62 -10.75
C PRO A 230 -16.02 21.90 -10.12
N SER A 231 -17.07 21.91 -10.93
CA SER A 231 -18.46 22.09 -10.44
C SER A 231 -18.87 21.00 -9.43
N THR A 232 -18.30 19.80 -9.56
CA THR A 232 -18.50 18.68 -8.64
C THR A 232 -18.13 19.01 -7.20
N TRP A 233 -17.25 19.98 -6.95
CA TRP A 233 -16.84 20.41 -5.61
C TRP A 233 -17.85 21.36 -4.93
N LEU A 234 -18.74 21.97 -5.72
CA LEU A 234 -19.70 22.97 -5.26
C LEU A 234 -21.05 22.39 -4.83
N GLY A 235 -21.27 21.10 -5.05
CA GLY A 235 -22.44 20.36 -4.54
C GLY A 235 -23.79 20.76 -5.14
N TYR A 236 -23.82 21.14 -6.43
CA TYR A 236 -25.05 21.29 -7.20
C TYR A 236 -25.66 19.95 -7.62
#